data_AF-A0AAQ3TDP3-F1
#
_entry.id   AF-A0AAQ3TDP3-F1
#
_cell.length_a   1.000
_cell.length_b   1.000
_cell.length_c   1.000
_cell.angle_alpha   90.00
_cell.angle_beta   90.00
_cell.angle_gamma   90.00
#
_symmetry.space_group_name_H-M   'P 1'
#
loop_
_entity.id
_entity.type
_entity.pdbx_description
1 polymer ?
#
loop_
_entity_poly.entity_id
_entity_poly.type
_entity_poly.pdbx_seq_one_letter_code
_entity_poly.pdbx_strand_id
1 'polypeptide(L)'
;MLKSIRILLAIAAYHDYEVWQMDVKMAFLNGNLSEDVYMTQPDGFVDPQNAGKICKLLKSIYGLKQASRSWNVCFDEVVKGFGFIKNVSGSALVFLVLYVDDILLIENDIPMLEVVKDSLRKSFSMKDLGEAAYILGIKIYRDRSKSLIGLSQSTYIDKVLKRFNMHFQERFLAHVTWHDLEQDSVSFDY
;
A
#
# COMPACT_ATOMS: atom_id res chain seq x y z
N MET A 1 10.43 -0.80 -3.88
CA MET A 1 9.23 -0.29 -3.20
C MET A 1 9.15 -0.71 -1.74
N LEU A 2 8.84 -1.98 -1.41
CA LEU A 2 8.78 -2.40 0.01
C LEU A 2 10.12 -2.20 0.75
N LYS A 3 11.26 -2.36 0.07
CA LYS A 3 12.58 -2.03 0.62
C LYS A 3 12.68 -0.55 1.02
N SER A 4 12.24 0.37 0.16
CA SER A 4 12.23 1.81 0.41
C SER A 4 11.31 2.18 1.58
N ILE A 5 10.11 1.58 1.65
CA ILE A 5 9.19 1.76 2.77
C ILE A 5 9.85 1.27 4.07
N ARG A 6 10.48 0.09 4.08
CA ARG A 6 11.19 -0.43 5.26
C ARG A 6 12.32 0.49 5.71
N ILE A 7 13.08 1.06 4.78
CA ILE A 7 14.14 2.02 5.09
C ILE A 7 13.55 3.27 5.76
N LEU A 8 12.47 3.82 5.20
CA LEU A 8 11.82 5.01 5.76
C LEU A 8 11.19 4.74 7.12
N LEU A 9 10.57 3.57 7.32
CA LEU A 9 10.07 3.15 8.64
C LEU A 9 11.20 2.94 9.65
N ALA A 10 12.36 2.43 9.22
CA ALA A 10 13.53 2.32 10.09
C ALA A 10 14.07 3.69 10.50
N ILE A 11 14.10 4.67 9.58
CA ILE A 11 14.42 6.08 9.88
C ILE A 11 13.41 6.64 10.89
N ALA A 12 12.12 6.39 10.67
CA ALA A 12 11.07 6.84 11.58
C ALA A 12 11.21 6.24 12.98
N ALA A 13 11.54 4.95 13.08
CA ALA A 13 11.78 4.27 14.35
C ALA A 13 13.02 4.83 15.08
N TYR A 14 14.09 5.12 14.33
CA TYR A 14 15.35 5.63 14.88
C TYR A 14 15.23 7.07 15.40
N HIS A 15 14.54 7.96 14.67
CA HIS A 15 14.37 9.35 15.06
C HIS A 15 13.05 9.64 15.82
N ASP A 16 12.27 8.60 16.10
CA ASP A 16 10.94 8.68 16.70
C ASP A 16 9.93 9.56 15.93
N TYR A 17 10.04 9.60 14.60
CA TYR A 17 9.12 10.35 13.73
C TYR A 17 7.70 9.79 13.73
N GLU A 18 6.71 10.65 13.54
CA GLU A 18 5.33 10.23 13.38
C GLU A 18 5.11 9.57 12.02
N VAL A 19 4.20 8.59 11.96
CA VAL A 19 3.89 7.85 10.75
C VAL A 19 2.37 7.83 10.56
N TRP A 20 1.90 8.53 9.54
CA TRP A 20 0.49 8.71 9.24
C TRP A 20 0.13 8.16 7.88
N GLN A 21 -1.13 7.78 7.71
CA GLN A 21 -1.62 7.25 6.45
C GLN A 21 -2.82 8.07 5.94
N MET A 22 -2.80 8.36 4.65
CA MET A 22 -3.94 8.88 3.91
C MET A 22 -4.22 7.97 2.72
N ASP A 23 -5.46 8.03 2.24
CA ASP A 23 -5.94 7.27 1.09
C ASP A 23 -6.61 8.21 0.07
N VAL A 24 -6.27 8.06 -1.20
CA VAL A 24 -6.85 8.86 -2.29
C VAL A 24 -8.00 8.10 -2.91
N LYS A 25 -9.21 8.67 -2.84
CA LYS A 25 -10.36 8.08 -3.51
C LYS A 25 -10.21 8.17 -5.02
N MET A 26 -10.43 7.03 -5.69
CA MET A 26 -10.44 6.94 -7.15
C MET A 26 -9.17 7.51 -7.79
N ALA A 27 -7.99 7.16 -7.26
CA ALA A 27 -6.68 7.69 -7.66
C ALA A 27 -6.51 7.92 -9.18
N PHE A 28 -6.85 6.92 -10.01
CA PHE A 28 -6.69 7.02 -11.46
C PHE A 28 -7.59 8.08 -12.12
N LEU A 29 -8.77 8.37 -11.59
CA LEU A 29 -9.66 9.39 -12.16
C LEU A 29 -9.10 10.82 -12.02
N ASN A 30 -8.10 11.03 -11.18
CA ASN A 30 -7.40 12.30 -11.10
C ASN A 30 -6.41 12.49 -12.26
N GLY A 31 -5.85 11.40 -12.78
CA GLY A 31 -4.86 11.40 -13.85
C GLY A 31 -5.44 11.85 -15.20
N ASN A 32 -4.76 12.80 -15.84
CA ASN A 32 -5.09 13.21 -17.21
C ASN A 32 -4.51 12.22 -18.23
N LEU A 33 -5.22 12.03 -19.34
CA LEU A 33 -4.72 11.27 -20.48
C LEU A 33 -4.05 12.22 -21.47
N SER A 34 -2.81 11.91 -21.86
CA SER A 34 -2.11 12.61 -22.94
C SER A 34 -2.53 12.11 -24.32
N GLU A 35 -2.94 10.84 -24.40
CA GLU A 35 -3.42 10.23 -25.64
C GLU A 35 -4.95 10.25 -25.74
N ASP A 36 -5.44 10.21 -26.97
CA ASP A 36 -6.85 10.00 -27.25
C ASP A 36 -7.20 8.51 -27.07
N VAL A 37 -7.89 8.21 -25.96
CA VAL A 37 -8.38 6.87 -25.66
C VAL A 37 -9.89 6.85 -25.79
N TYR A 38 -10.40 5.86 -26.49
CA TYR A 38 -11.83 5.64 -26.67
C TYR A 38 -12.25 4.29 -26.09
N MET A 39 -13.50 4.21 -25.63
CA MET A 39 -14.11 2.96 -25.19
C MET A 39 -15.54 2.85 -25.71
N THR A 40 -16.04 1.62 -25.79
CA THR A 40 -17.48 1.39 -25.96
C THR A 40 -18.26 2.01 -24.80
N GLN A 41 -19.50 2.38 -25.05
CA GLN A 41 -20.38 2.86 -23.98
C GLN A 41 -20.50 1.77 -22.90
N PRO A 42 -20.34 2.11 -21.61
CA PRO A 42 -20.42 1.12 -20.56
C PRO A 42 -21.86 0.60 -20.38
N ASP A 43 -21.97 -0.65 -19.97
CA ASP A 43 -23.26 -1.29 -19.73
C ASP A 43 -24.09 -0.46 -18.73
N GLY A 44 -25.37 -0.27 -19.04
CA GLY A 44 -26.28 0.57 -18.26
C GLY A 44 -26.23 2.08 -18.56
N PHE A 45 -25.28 2.54 -19.39
CA PHE A 45 -25.16 3.95 -19.80
C PHE A 45 -25.21 4.14 -21.33
N VAL A 46 -25.58 3.10 -22.07
CA VAL A 46 -25.75 3.18 -23.52
C VAL A 46 -26.90 4.13 -23.85
N ASP A 47 -26.62 5.16 -24.63
CA ASP A 47 -27.65 6.04 -25.19
C ASP A 47 -28.46 5.30 -26.26
N PRO A 48 -29.78 5.06 -26.07
CA PRO A 48 -30.60 4.34 -27.04
C PRO A 48 -30.64 5.01 -28.42
N GLN A 49 -30.52 6.34 -28.48
CA GLN A 49 -30.54 7.10 -29.74
C GLN A 49 -29.19 7.06 -30.45
N ASN A 50 -28.12 6.71 -29.74
CA ASN A 50 -26.75 6.75 -30.23
C ASN A 50 -25.96 5.49 -29.87
N ALA A 51 -26.61 4.31 -29.91
CA ALA A 51 -26.02 3.05 -29.45
C ALA A 51 -24.70 2.68 -30.15
N GLY A 52 -24.49 3.13 -31.39
CA GLY A 52 -23.26 2.91 -32.15
C GLY A 52 -22.10 3.85 -31.83
N LYS A 53 -22.29 4.87 -30.96
CA LYS A 53 -21.22 5.79 -30.58
C LYS A 53 -20.27 5.19 -29.54
N ILE A 54 -19.08 5.74 -29.49
CA ILE A 54 -18.03 5.43 -28.51
C ILE A 54 -17.75 6.65 -27.63
N CYS A 55 -17.28 6.41 -26.41
CA CYS A 55 -16.90 7.46 -25.47
C CYS A 55 -15.41 7.81 -25.63
N LYS A 56 -15.08 9.10 -25.65
CA LYS A 56 -13.70 9.56 -25.45
C LYS A 56 -13.44 9.69 -23.95
N LEU A 57 -12.40 9.04 -23.45
CA LEU A 57 -11.99 9.16 -22.06
C LEU A 57 -11.23 10.47 -21.86
N LEU A 58 -11.70 11.30 -20.93
CA LEU A 58 -11.06 12.55 -20.55
C LEU A 58 -10.06 12.37 -19.39
N LYS A 59 -10.29 11.34 -18.58
CA LYS A 59 -9.49 10.98 -17.41
C LYS A 59 -9.08 9.52 -17.50
N SER A 60 -7.98 9.17 -16.85
CA SER A 60 -7.52 7.79 -16.81
C SER A 60 -8.44 6.96 -15.91
N ILE A 61 -8.71 5.72 -16.30
CA ILE A 61 -9.56 4.79 -15.55
C ILE A 61 -8.80 3.50 -15.26
N TYR A 62 -9.29 2.71 -14.30
CA TYR A 62 -8.73 1.39 -14.01
C TYR A 62 -8.72 0.51 -15.27
N GLY A 63 -7.67 -0.29 -15.45
CA GLY A 63 -7.50 -1.19 -16.59
C GLY A 63 -6.76 -0.57 -17.79
N LEU A 64 -6.62 0.76 -17.85
CA LEU A 64 -5.73 1.37 -18.84
C LEU A 64 -4.27 1.13 -18.46
N LYS A 65 -3.45 0.75 -19.45
CA LYS A 65 -2.01 0.48 -19.26
C LYS A 65 -1.26 1.69 -18.70
N GLN A 66 -1.71 2.90 -19.03
CA GLN A 66 -1.11 4.17 -18.63
C GLN A 66 -1.74 4.79 -17.37
N ALA A 67 -2.81 4.23 -16.81
CA ALA A 67 -3.54 4.83 -15.68
C ALA A 67 -2.64 5.17 -14.49
N SER A 68 -1.80 4.21 -14.08
CA SER A 68 -0.87 4.42 -12.97
C SER A 68 0.17 5.50 -13.25
N ARG A 69 0.62 5.62 -14.51
CA ARG A 69 1.57 6.66 -14.92
C ARG A 69 0.90 8.04 -14.94
N SER A 70 -0.28 8.15 -15.55
CA SER A 70 -1.08 9.39 -15.58
C SER A 70 -1.37 9.92 -14.19
N TRP A 71 -1.73 9.01 -13.26
CA TRP A 71 -1.90 9.36 -11.86
C TRP A 71 -0.60 9.83 -11.22
N ASN A 72 0.50 9.08 -11.38
CA ASN A 72 1.78 9.43 -10.77
C ASN A 72 2.30 10.80 -11.24
N VAL A 73 2.16 11.12 -12.54
CA VAL A 73 2.53 12.44 -13.09
C VAL A 73 1.67 13.55 -12.49
N CYS A 74 0.34 13.38 -12.46
CA CYS A 74 -0.57 14.35 -11.87
C CYS A 74 -0.25 14.60 -10.39
N PHE A 75 0.00 13.53 -9.64
CA PHE A 75 0.36 13.64 -8.22
C PHE A 75 1.69 14.35 -8.01
N ASP A 76 2.73 13.97 -8.78
CA ASP A 76 4.07 14.57 -8.73
C ASP A 76 4.03 16.08 -9.02
N GLU A 77 3.26 16.52 -10.03
CA GLU A 77 3.05 17.93 -10.35
C GLU A 77 2.42 18.70 -9.17
N VAL A 78 1.39 18.13 -8.55
CA VAL A 78 0.70 18.73 -7.40
C VAL A 78 1.62 18.87 -6.20
N VAL A 79 2.34 17.80 -5.81
CA VAL A 79 3.20 17.87 -4.62
C VAL A 79 4.41 18.77 -4.83
N LYS A 80 4.99 18.80 -6.05
CA LYS A 80 6.03 19.77 -6.40
C LYS A 80 5.52 21.21 -6.28
N GLY A 81 4.26 21.46 -6.66
CA GLY A 81 3.59 22.75 -6.47
C GLY A 81 3.50 23.18 -5.00
N PHE A 82 3.48 22.24 -4.05
CA PHE A 82 3.50 22.53 -2.61
C PHE A 82 4.91 22.76 -2.03
N GLY A 83 5.94 22.72 -2.87
CA GLY A 83 7.33 22.84 -2.40
C GLY A 83 7.95 21.52 -1.96
N PHE A 84 7.33 20.36 -2.27
CA PHE A 84 8.05 19.08 -2.23
C PHE A 84 9.06 19.02 -3.37
N ILE A 85 10.16 19.73 -3.18
CA ILE A 85 11.35 19.71 -4.01
C ILE A 85 12.45 19.37 -3.03
N LYS A 86 12.97 18.14 -3.11
CA LYS A 86 14.15 17.60 -2.39
C LYS A 86 14.72 18.60 -1.35
N ASN A 87 14.23 18.57 -0.12
CA ASN A 87 14.55 19.60 0.86
C ASN A 87 16.05 19.55 1.19
N VAL A 88 16.77 20.67 1.00
CA VAL A 88 18.23 20.77 1.20
C VAL A 88 18.58 21.50 2.50
N SER A 89 17.63 22.09 3.22
CA SER A 89 17.92 22.77 4.49
C SER A 89 16.64 23.21 5.21
N GLY A 90 16.30 22.51 6.30
CA GLY A 90 15.22 22.88 7.23
C GLY A 90 15.15 21.87 8.39
N SER A 91 14.64 22.29 9.55
CA SER A 91 14.42 21.41 10.71
C SER A 91 13.15 20.58 10.59
N ALA A 92 12.14 21.07 9.87
CA ALA A 92 10.90 20.36 9.58
C ALA A 92 11.07 19.51 8.31
N LEU A 93 10.80 18.22 8.44
CA LEU A 93 11.00 17.21 7.42
C LEU A 93 9.72 16.36 7.32
N VAL A 94 9.16 16.28 6.11
CA VAL A 94 8.05 15.39 5.79
C VAL A 94 8.46 14.51 4.61
N PHE A 95 8.51 13.21 4.82
CA PHE A 95 8.56 12.24 3.74
C PHE A 95 7.15 11.89 3.31
N LEU A 96 6.89 11.99 2.02
CA LEU A 96 5.65 11.56 1.40
C LEU A 96 5.95 10.36 0.50
N VAL A 97 5.28 9.24 0.76
CA VAL A 97 5.41 7.99 -0.01
C VAL A 97 4.07 7.64 -0.63
N LEU A 98 3.97 7.69 -1.94
CA LEU A 98 2.79 7.29 -2.69
C LEU A 98 2.91 5.84 -3.17
N TYR A 99 1.86 5.05 -2.93
CA TYR A 99 1.60 3.79 -3.62
C TYR A 99 0.15 3.74 -4.11
N VAL A 100 -0.06 4.01 -5.39
CA VAL A 100 -1.39 4.02 -6.00
C VAL A 100 -2.34 4.93 -5.21
N ASP A 101 -3.24 4.38 -4.40
CA ASP A 101 -4.20 5.06 -3.53
C ASP A 101 -3.66 5.32 -2.11
N ASP A 102 -2.78 4.47 -1.59
CA ASP A 102 -2.14 4.62 -0.29
C ASP A 102 -1.06 5.72 -0.29
N ILE A 103 -1.10 6.62 0.70
CA ILE A 103 -0.06 7.61 0.98
C ILE A 103 0.41 7.47 2.42
N LEU A 104 1.72 7.25 2.59
CA LEU A 104 2.37 7.29 3.89
C LEU A 104 3.07 8.64 4.08
N LEU A 105 2.81 9.29 5.20
CA LEU A 105 3.43 10.53 5.63
C LEU A 105 4.30 10.23 6.85
N ILE A 106 5.59 10.57 6.78
CA ILE A 106 6.53 10.41 7.90
C ILE A 106 7.11 11.78 8.22
N GLU A 107 7.05 12.19 9.47
CA GLU A 107 7.31 13.60 9.83
C GLU A 107 7.88 13.78 11.24
N ASN A 108 8.51 14.92 11.47
CA ASN A 108 9.01 15.35 12.76
C ASN A 108 8.46 16.71 13.27
N ASP A 109 7.49 17.27 12.55
CA ASP A 109 6.75 18.50 12.86
C ASP A 109 5.25 18.33 12.55
N ILE A 110 4.43 18.09 13.58
CA ILE A 110 2.98 17.88 13.48
C ILE A 110 2.24 19.06 12.80
N PRO A 111 2.57 20.34 13.09
CA PRO A 111 1.96 21.45 12.36
C PRO A 111 2.19 21.38 10.85
N MET A 112 3.41 21.07 10.41
CA MET A 112 3.74 20.87 9.00
C MET A 112 2.98 19.68 8.41
N LEU A 113 2.80 18.59 9.16
CA LEU A 113 1.99 17.45 8.72
C LEU A 113 0.56 17.89 8.38
N GLU A 114 -0.11 18.65 9.23
CA GLU A 114 -1.48 19.10 8.97
C GLU A 114 -1.56 20.04 7.75
N VAL A 115 -0.56 20.90 7.55
CA VAL A 115 -0.45 21.73 6.33
C VAL A 115 -0.36 20.86 5.07
N VAL A 116 0.43 19.78 5.11
CA VAL A 116 0.56 18.82 3.99
C VAL A 116 -0.75 18.09 3.76
N LYS A 117 -1.39 17.57 4.81
CA LYS A 117 -2.68 16.88 4.71
C LYS A 117 -3.75 17.80 4.11
N ASP A 118 -3.82 19.05 4.54
CA ASP A 118 -4.77 20.03 4.01
C ASP A 118 -4.50 20.38 2.55
N SER A 119 -3.23 20.47 2.17
CA SER A 119 -2.84 20.69 0.76
C SER A 119 -3.29 19.51 -0.11
N LEU A 120 -3.09 18.27 0.35
CA LEU A 120 -3.58 17.07 -0.33
C LEU A 120 -5.11 17.04 -0.43
N ARG A 121 -5.83 17.37 0.66
CA ARG A 121 -7.31 17.43 0.70
C ARG A 121 -7.88 18.49 -0.25
N LYS A 122 -7.15 19.58 -0.49
CA LYS A 122 -7.56 20.61 -1.45
C LYS A 122 -7.40 20.16 -2.90
N SER A 123 -6.41 19.32 -3.19
CA SER A 123 -6.14 18.84 -4.55
C SER A 123 -6.87 17.56 -4.92
N PHE A 124 -7.13 16.67 -3.96
CA PHE A 124 -7.71 15.36 -4.20
C PHE A 124 -8.79 15.03 -3.17
N SER A 125 -9.69 14.10 -3.52
CA SER A 125 -10.63 13.54 -2.55
C SER A 125 -9.89 12.55 -1.63
N MET A 126 -9.52 13.03 -0.46
CA MET A 126 -8.71 12.28 0.50
C MET A 126 -9.54 11.66 1.62
N LYS A 127 -9.06 10.53 2.15
CA LYS A 127 -9.47 9.96 3.43
C LYS A 127 -8.26 9.94 4.36
N ASP A 128 -8.39 10.53 5.54
CA ASP A 128 -7.38 10.40 6.58
C ASP A 128 -7.61 9.10 7.34
N LEU A 129 -6.58 8.26 7.44
CA LEU A 129 -6.62 6.97 8.12
C LEU A 129 -5.97 7.02 9.50
N GLY A 130 -5.42 8.18 9.91
CA GLY A 130 -4.78 8.36 11.19
C GLY A 130 -3.34 7.84 11.22
N GLU A 131 -2.89 7.45 12.41
CA GLU A 131 -1.60 6.77 12.59
C GLU A 131 -1.59 5.47 11.75
N ALA A 132 -0.48 5.23 11.05
CA ALA A 132 -0.38 4.13 10.10
C ALA A 132 -0.45 2.78 10.82
N ALA A 133 -1.61 2.12 10.73
CA ALA A 133 -1.81 0.77 11.25
C ALA A 133 -1.54 -0.31 10.20
N TYR A 134 -1.61 0.03 8.91
CA TYR A 134 -1.37 -0.87 7.80
C TYR A 134 -0.67 -0.15 6.64
N ILE A 135 0.10 -0.87 5.84
CA ILE A 135 0.58 -0.40 4.54
C ILE A 135 0.66 -1.57 3.57
N LEU A 136 0.06 -1.45 2.39
CA LEU A 136 0.03 -2.54 1.39
C LEU A 136 -0.52 -3.86 1.96
N GLY A 137 -1.48 -3.79 2.89
CA GLY A 137 -2.02 -4.94 3.61
C GLY A 137 -1.10 -5.57 4.66
N ILE A 138 0.05 -4.95 4.96
CA ILE A 138 0.97 -5.35 6.01
C ILE A 138 0.65 -4.55 7.27
N LYS A 139 0.40 -5.23 8.39
CA LYS A 139 0.13 -4.57 9.67
C LYS A 139 1.40 -3.91 10.19
N ILE A 140 1.28 -2.67 10.63
CA ILE A 140 2.34 -1.92 11.31
C ILE A 140 2.02 -1.93 12.82
N TYR A 141 3.05 -2.05 13.64
CA TYR A 141 2.97 -1.78 15.07
C TYR A 141 4.24 -1.07 15.52
N ARG A 142 4.13 -0.26 16.57
CA ARG A 142 5.22 0.55 17.10
C ARG A 142 5.43 0.29 18.59
N ASP A 143 6.68 0.12 18.98
CA ASP A 143 7.13 0.03 20.37
C ASP A 143 8.20 1.11 20.58
N ARG A 144 7.79 2.28 21.07
CA ARG A 144 8.70 3.42 21.29
C ARG A 144 9.74 3.14 22.37
N SER A 145 9.41 2.30 23.36
CA SER A 145 10.36 1.92 24.42
C SER A 145 11.59 1.17 23.90
N LYS A 146 11.44 0.53 22.73
CA LYS A 146 12.50 -0.21 22.02
C LYS A 146 12.93 0.47 20.73
N SER A 147 12.42 1.68 20.44
CA SER A 147 12.62 2.37 19.15
C SER A 147 12.37 1.45 17.95
N LEU A 148 11.26 0.69 18.01
CA LEU A 148 10.94 -0.36 17.04
C LEU A 148 9.64 -0.07 16.31
N ILE A 149 9.68 -0.20 14.99
CA ILE A 149 8.50 -0.33 14.14
C ILE A 149 8.54 -1.72 13.51
N GLY A 150 7.53 -2.54 13.80
CA GLY A 150 7.42 -3.90 13.30
C GLY A 150 6.38 -4.03 12.20
N LEU A 151 6.59 -5.01 11.33
CA LEU A 151 5.72 -5.34 10.20
C LEU A 151 5.23 -6.78 10.34
N SER A 152 3.91 -7.00 10.25
CA SER A 152 3.30 -8.32 10.38
C SER A 152 2.32 -8.60 9.24
N GLN A 153 2.41 -9.81 8.67
CA GLN A 153 1.45 -10.34 7.71
C GLN A 153 0.58 -11.45 8.31
N SER A 154 0.45 -11.50 9.64
CA SER A 154 -0.40 -12.47 10.36
C SER A 154 -1.80 -12.56 9.75
N THR A 155 -2.47 -11.44 9.51
CA THR A 155 -3.80 -11.41 8.87
C THR A 155 -3.82 -12.06 7.48
N TYR A 156 -2.76 -11.92 6.69
CA TYR A 156 -2.67 -12.58 5.38
C TYR A 156 -2.47 -14.09 5.54
N ILE A 157 -1.58 -14.50 6.44
CA ILE A 157 -1.35 -15.91 6.78
C ILE A 157 -2.67 -16.56 7.22
N ASP A 158 -3.41 -15.93 8.14
CA ASP A 158 -4.70 -16.43 8.63
C ASP A 158 -5.72 -16.56 7.49
N LYS A 159 -5.78 -15.58 6.57
CA LYS A 159 -6.65 -15.65 5.39
C LYS A 159 -6.28 -16.81 4.46
N VAL A 160 -4.99 -17.07 4.26
CA VAL A 160 -4.51 -18.20 3.45
C VAL A 160 -4.87 -19.52 4.13
N LEU A 161 -4.61 -19.66 5.43
CA LEU A 161 -4.99 -20.84 6.20
C LEU A 161 -6.49 -21.11 6.11
N LYS A 162 -7.32 -20.06 6.19
CA LYS A 162 -8.78 -20.16 6.01
C LYS A 162 -9.17 -20.69 4.65
N ARG A 163 -8.58 -20.11 3.60
CA ARG A 163 -8.89 -20.44 2.22
C ARG A 163 -8.62 -21.90 1.89
N PHE A 164 -7.59 -22.48 2.50
CA PHE A 164 -7.20 -23.88 2.29
C PHE A 164 -7.67 -24.81 3.42
N ASN A 165 -8.58 -24.36 4.29
CA ASN A 165 -9.10 -25.13 5.43
C ASN A 165 -8.03 -25.69 6.38
N MET A 166 -6.88 -25.00 6.50
CA MET A 166 -5.79 -25.36 7.38
C MET A 166 -5.96 -24.82 8.82
N HIS A 167 -7.15 -24.33 9.17
CA HIS A 167 -7.48 -23.89 10.53
C HIS A 167 -7.73 -25.04 11.52
N PHE A 168 -7.84 -26.27 11.02
CA PHE A 168 -7.91 -27.48 11.82
C PHE A 168 -6.61 -28.26 11.68
N GLN A 169 -5.69 -28.01 12.61
CA GLN A 169 -4.95 -29.10 13.18
C GLN A 169 -5.25 -29.03 14.68
N GLU A 170 -6.03 -30.00 15.18
CA GLU A 170 -5.76 -30.50 16.53
C GLU A 170 -4.24 -30.60 16.65
N ARG A 171 -3.69 -30.15 17.77
CA ARG A 171 -2.31 -30.47 18.11
C ARG A 171 -2.18 -31.98 17.94
N PHE A 172 -1.62 -32.43 16.82
CA PHE A 172 -0.93 -33.70 16.74
C PHE A 172 0.25 -33.50 17.68
N LEU A 173 0.00 -33.69 18.98
CA LEU A 173 0.96 -34.26 19.89
C LEU A 173 1.20 -35.69 19.38
N ALA A 174 1.83 -35.80 18.22
CA ALA A 174 2.60 -36.97 17.91
C ALA A 174 3.71 -36.95 18.96
N HIS A 175 3.48 -37.66 20.07
CA HIS A 175 4.56 -38.20 20.87
C HIS A 175 5.39 -39.06 19.92
N VAL A 176 6.36 -38.45 19.24
CA VAL A 176 7.44 -39.18 18.61
C VAL A 176 8.36 -39.58 19.77
N THR A 177 8.10 -40.73 20.35
CA THR A 177 9.05 -41.40 21.23
C THR A 177 10.12 -42.03 20.35
N TRP A 178 11.39 -41.84 20.74
CA TRP A 178 12.59 -42.31 20.05
C TRP A 178 12.72 -43.85 19.85
N HIS A 179 11.65 -44.63 20.03
CA HIS A 179 11.66 -46.08 19.91
C HIS A 179 11.32 -46.63 18.51
N ASP A 180 10.82 -45.79 17.60
CA ASP A 180 10.30 -46.26 16.30
C ASP A 180 11.33 -46.23 15.14
N LEU A 181 12.64 -46.13 15.44
CA LEU A 181 13.70 -46.02 14.42
C LEU A 181 14.78 -47.12 14.46
N GLU A 182 14.54 -48.26 15.12
CA GLU A 182 15.54 -49.35 15.22
C GLU A 182 15.05 -50.75 14.81
N GLN A 183 14.11 -50.85 13.87
CA GLN A 183 13.82 -52.13 13.20
C GLN A 183 13.75 -51.95 11.70
N ASP A 184 14.91 -51.82 11.07
CA ASP A 184 15.16 -52.29 9.70
C ASP A 184 16.66 -52.57 9.54
N SER A 185 17.12 -53.64 10.19
CA SER A 185 18.41 -54.27 9.87
C SER A 185 18.18 -55.26 8.73
N VAL A 186 18.46 -54.82 7.50
CA VAL A 186 18.53 -55.70 6.33
C VAL A 186 19.88 -56.42 6.37
N SER A 187 19.82 -57.74 6.52
CA SER A 187 20.91 -58.70 6.35
C SER A 187 21.44 -58.66 4.91
N PHE A 188 22.76 -58.53 4.75
CA PHE A 188 23.44 -58.88 3.50
C PHE A 188 23.95 -60.31 3.59
N ASP A 189 23.38 -61.20 2.78
CA ASP A 189 23.96 -62.50 2.44
C ASP A 189 24.73 -62.39 1.12
N TYR A 190 25.96 -62.91 1.17
CA TYR A 190 27.02 -63.09 0.16
C TYR A 190 27.88 -61.88 -0.25
#